data_AF-A0A519WVY1-F1
#
_entry.id   AF-A0A519WVY1-F1
#
_cell.length_a   1.000
_cell.length_b   1.000
_cell.length_c   1.000
_cell.angle_alpha   90.00
_cell.angle_beta   90.00
_cell.angle_gamma   90.00
#
_symmetry.space_group_name_H-M   'P 1'
#
loop_
_entity.id
_entity.type
_entity.pdbx_description
1 polymer ?
#
loop_
_entity_poly.entity_id
_entity_poly.type
_entity_poly.pdbx_seq_one_letter_code
_entity_poly.pdbx_strand_id
1 'polypeptide(L)'
;MRQSLLLLITIFVLSLTSCRNDFEFEPSTGGLEFSRDTVYLDTVFTNIGSSTYTLKVYNRSDKDIAIPTLKLKKGEQSNYRLMVDGMPGKVFNNVELMAKDSMFIFIETTVNIAQANPDDFLYTDEIEFYSSNGIQNVNLVTLVQDAIFLYPERNEEGVIESLPVNEGNEEVRLRGFNLDPTQNNNELHWTNTKPYVIYGYATVPSGQTLTVDPGARVHFHADSGLMVRPGAQLQINGTDSADGETTNEVIFEGDRLEPGFAETPGQWGTVWLRGGSTSNITNLTIKNAVVGILADGAPANAQPVVALNNVQIYNSSNSGILARNSVINAQNIAINKSGVASLALTAGGTYNFKYSTIANYINSRRKENITLQVLSYMIIMKFWI
;
A
#
# COMPACT_ATOMS: atom_id res chain seq x y z
N MET A 1 -75.27 -19.11 8.36
CA MET A 1 -73.94 -18.95 8.99
C MET A 1 -72.82 -19.63 8.20
N ARG A 2 -72.89 -20.93 7.88
CA ARG A 2 -71.85 -21.63 7.08
C ARG A 2 -71.58 -21.03 5.69
N GLN A 3 -72.63 -20.65 4.95
CA GLN A 3 -72.47 -20.05 3.61
C GLN A 3 -71.93 -18.61 3.65
N SER A 4 -72.31 -17.82 4.66
CA SER A 4 -71.78 -16.47 4.89
C SER A 4 -70.30 -16.50 5.27
N LEU A 5 -69.86 -17.51 6.02
CA LEU A 5 -68.46 -17.73 6.39
C LEU A 5 -67.60 -18.12 5.18
N LEU A 6 -68.14 -18.97 4.29
CA LEU A 6 -67.50 -19.35 3.03
C LEU A 6 -67.39 -18.15 2.06
N LEU A 7 -68.38 -17.26 2.02
CA LEU A 7 -68.28 -16.04 1.22
C LEU A 7 -67.17 -15.10 1.73
N LEU A 8 -67.06 -14.94 3.06
CA LEU A 8 -66.07 -14.07 3.68
C LEU A 8 -64.64 -14.61 3.51
N ILE A 9 -64.45 -15.93 3.60
CA ILE A 9 -63.14 -16.58 3.35
C ILE A 9 -62.73 -16.43 1.89
N THR A 10 -63.69 -16.46 0.96
CA THR A 10 -63.42 -16.32 -0.48
C THR A 10 -63.02 -14.88 -0.82
N ILE A 11 -63.69 -13.88 -0.25
CA ILE A 11 -63.33 -12.46 -0.39
C ILE A 11 -61.96 -12.18 0.24
N PHE A 12 -61.65 -12.78 1.39
CA PHE A 12 -60.34 -12.64 2.03
C PHE A 12 -59.21 -13.25 1.17
N VAL A 13 -59.43 -14.44 0.59
CA VAL A 13 -58.46 -15.07 -0.33
C VAL A 13 -58.28 -14.27 -1.61
N LEU A 14 -59.36 -13.68 -2.17
CA LEU A 14 -59.28 -12.78 -3.32
C LEU A 14 -58.52 -11.48 -2.98
N SER A 15 -58.66 -10.96 -1.75
CA SER A 15 -57.92 -9.77 -1.29
C SER A 15 -56.42 -10.01 -1.03
N LEU A 16 -55.99 -11.28 -0.97
CA LEU A 16 -54.58 -11.66 -0.88
C LEU A 16 -53.92 -11.80 -2.26
N THR A 17 -54.67 -11.62 -3.36
CA THR A 17 -54.09 -11.54 -4.70
C THR A 17 -53.51 -10.14 -4.93
N SER A 18 -52.30 -9.93 -4.40
CA SER A 18 -51.48 -8.79 -4.78
C SER A 18 -51.02 -9.00 -6.22
N CYS A 19 -51.68 -8.34 -7.18
CA CYS A 19 -51.12 -8.15 -8.51
C CYS A 19 -49.90 -7.24 -8.34
N ARG A 20 -48.73 -7.84 -8.17
CA ARG A 20 -47.48 -7.14 -8.43
C ARG A 20 -47.42 -6.97 -9.94
N ASN A 21 -47.51 -5.72 -10.41
CA ASN A 21 -47.13 -5.43 -11.78
C ASN A 21 -45.70 -5.94 -11.95
N ASP A 22 -45.52 -6.80 -12.94
CA ASP A 22 -44.20 -7.29 -13.30
C ASP A 22 -43.26 -6.09 -13.52
N PHE A 23 -41.98 -6.28 -13.25
CA PHE A 23 -40.95 -5.24 -13.32
C PHE A 23 -40.77 -4.73 -14.75
N GLU A 24 -41.63 -3.84 -15.20
CA GLU A 24 -41.45 -3.14 -16.46
C GLU A 24 -40.48 -1.97 -16.23
N PHE A 25 -39.24 -2.15 -16.67
CA PHE A 25 -38.24 -1.09 -16.66
C PHE A 25 -38.48 -0.14 -17.84
N GLU A 26 -38.78 1.13 -17.55
CA GLU A 26 -38.84 2.16 -18.58
C GLU A 26 -37.41 2.62 -18.95
N PRO A 27 -37.12 2.98 -20.22
CA PRO A 27 -35.83 3.56 -20.57
C PRO A 27 -35.54 4.82 -19.74
N SER A 28 -34.35 4.90 -19.15
CA SER A 28 -33.95 6.05 -18.35
C SER A 28 -34.07 7.35 -19.15
N THR A 29 -34.67 8.35 -18.51
CA THR A 29 -34.79 9.73 -19.03
C THR A 29 -33.68 10.65 -18.49
N GLY A 30 -32.67 10.07 -17.83
CA GLY A 30 -31.60 10.79 -17.15
C GLY A 30 -31.96 11.08 -15.70
N GLY A 31 -31.30 12.07 -15.09
CA GLY A 31 -31.49 12.43 -13.69
C GLY A 31 -30.90 11.42 -12.70
N LEU A 32 -29.97 10.58 -13.15
CA LEU A 32 -29.18 9.72 -12.25
C LEU A 32 -28.36 10.61 -11.32
N GLU A 33 -28.37 10.31 -10.03
CA GLU A 33 -27.50 10.97 -9.06
C GLU A 33 -26.29 10.08 -8.82
N PHE A 34 -25.11 10.68 -8.74
CA PHE A 34 -23.86 9.96 -8.51
C PHE A 34 -23.31 10.30 -7.13
N SER A 35 -22.70 9.33 -6.47
CA SER A 35 -21.99 9.60 -5.20
C SER A 35 -20.84 10.62 -5.33
N ARG A 36 -20.35 10.86 -6.55
CA ARG A 36 -19.31 11.84 -6.89
C ARG A 36 -19.32 12.13 -8.40
N ASP A 37 -18.90 13.33 -8.78
CA ASP A 37 -18.80 13.74 -10.19
C ASP A 37 -17.45 13.35 -10.83
N THR A 38 -16.45 13.03 -10.01
CA THR A 38 -15.14 12.56 -10.45
C THR A 38 -14.62 11.49 -9.48
N VAL A 39 -14.15 10.37 -10.04
CA VAL A 39 -13.46 9.31 -9.32
C VAL A 39 -11.97 9.47 -9.59
N TYR A 40 -11.26 10.02 -8.60
CA TYR A 40 -9.80 9.95 -8.55
C TYR A 40 -9.40 8.57 -8.04
N LEU A 41 -8.59 7.87 -8.83
CA LEU A 41 -7.87 6.70 -8.37
C LEU A 41 -6.47 7.15 -7.93
N ASP A 42 -5.89 6.41 -7.00
CA ASP A 42 -4.58 6.75 -6.43
C ASP A 42 -3.46 6.61 -7.46
N THR A 43 -2.29 7.18 -7.14
CA THR A 43 -1.10 7.07 -7.99
C THR A 43 -0.76 5.61 -8.24
N VAL A 44 -0.72 5.21 -9.50
CA VAL A 44 -0.34 3.85 -9.90
C VAL A 44 1.04 3.87 -10.53
N PHE A 45 1.86 2.89 -10.18
CA PHE A 45 3.10 2.66 -10.93
C PHE A 45 2.78 2.07 -12.30
N THR A 46 3.59 2.39 -13.30
CA THR A 46 3.43 1.89 -14.68
C THR A 46 3.29 0.36 -14.69
N ASN A 47 2.27 -0.13 -15.39
CA ASN A 47 1.89 -1.55 -15.52
C ASN A 47 1.44 -2.25 -14.22
N ILE A 48 1.22 -1.51 -13.12
CA ILE A 48 0.66 -2.05 -11.88
C ILE A 48 -0.83 -1.73 -11.80
N GLY A 49 -1.61 -2.71 -11.36
CA GLY A 49 -3.05 -2.55 -11.17
C GLY A 49 -3.36 -1.62 -9.99
N SER A 50 -4.36 -0.77 -10.14
CA SER A 50 -4.89 0.02 -9.03
C SER A 50 -5.69 -0.86 -8.06
N SER A 51 -5.94 -0.33 -6.87
CA SER A 51 -7.06 -0.79 -6.06
C SER A 51 -8.41 -0.56 -6.77
N THR A 52 -9.42 -1.27 -6.29
CA THR A 52 -10.80 -1.12 -6.77
C THR A 52 -11.51 0.02 -6.02
N TYR A 53 -12.07 0.97 -6.77
CA TYR A 53 -12.88 2.09 -6.26
C TYR A 53 -14.35 1.84 -6.51
N THR A 54 -15.20 2.44 -5.67
CA THR A 54 -16.65 2.31 -5.77
C THR A 54 -17.30 3.63 -6.13
N LEU A 55 -18.17 3.59 -7.13
CA LEU A 55 -19.10 4.64 -7.51
C LEU A 55 -20.51 4.10 -7.28
N LYS A 56 -21.30 4.80 -6.46
CA LYS A 56 -22.74 4.53 -6.38
C LYS A 56 -23.49 5.41 -7.37
N VAL A 57 -24.43 4.80 -8.07
CA VAL A 57 -25.36 5.45 -8.98
C VAL A 57 -26.76 5.25 -8.43
N TYR A 58 -27.50 6.35 -8.24
CA TYR A 58 -28.80 6.35 -7.60
C TYR A 58 -29.90 6.67 -8.61
N ASN A 59 -30.95 5.86 -8.59
CA ASN A 59 -32.23 6.21 -9.18
C ASN A 59 -33.11 6.84 -8.10
N ARG A 60 -33.20 8.18 -8.10
CA ARG A 60 -34.05 8.90 -7.14
C ARG A 60 -35.50 8.99 -7.59
N SER A 61 -35.87 8.48 -8.76
CA SER A 61 -37.26 8.45 -9.21
C SER A 61 -38.06 7.37 -8.49
N ASP A 62 -39.38 7.41 -8.65
CA ASP A 62 -40.34 6.40 -8.18
C ASP A 62 -40.63 5.32 -9.23
N LYS A 63 -39.88 5.30 -10.33
CA LYS A 63 -40.00 4.33 -11.42
C LYS A 63 -38.80 3.42 -11.52
N ASP A 64 -39.03 2.17 -11.89
CA ASP A 64 -37.97 1.25 -12.30
C ASP A 64 -37.45 1.67 -13.67
N ILE A 65 -36.13 1.86 -13.80
CA ILE A 65 -35.51 2.36 -15.03
C ILE A 65 -34.47 1.39 -15.58
N ALA A 66 -34.39 1.27 -16.90
CA ALA A 66 -33.27 0.63 -17.59
C ALA A 66 -32.39 1.70 -18.23
N ILE A 67 -31.10 1.72 -17.89
CA ILE A 67 -30.09 2.57 -18.53
C ILE A 67 -29.77 1.94 -19.90
N PRO A 68 -30.13 2.56 -21.03
CA PRO A 68 -29.96 1.95 -22.35
C PRO A 68 -28.52 1.56 -22.65
N THR A 69 -27.57 2.43 -22.32
CA THR A 69 -26.13 2.16 -22.48
C THR A 69 -25.34 2.81 -21.35
N LEU A 70 -24.47 2.01 -20.72
CA LEU A 70 -23.45 2.47 -19.79
C LEU A 70 -22.10 2.01 -20.35
N LYS A 71 -21.17 2.94 -20.60
CA LYS A 71 -19.86 2.57 -21.15
C LYS A 71 -18.75 3.50 -20.71
N LEU A 72 -17.52 3.03 -20.86
CA LEU A 72 -16.35 3.92 -20.90
C LEU A 72 -16.34 4.69 -22.22
N LYS A 73 -16.02 5.98 -22.19
CA LYS A 73 -15.95 6.84 -23.39
C LYS A 73 -14.91 6.34 -24.39
N LYS A 74 -13.76 5.85 -23.93
CA LYS A 74 -12.77 5.14 -24.76
C LYS A 74 -13.16 3.70 -25.13
N GLY A 75 -14.28 3.18 -24.61
CA GLY A 75 -14.78 1.83 -24.88
C GLY A 75 -13.74 0.76 -24.56
N GLU A 76 -13.57 -0.19 -25.48
CA GLU A 76 -12.61 -1.30 -25.31
C GLU A 76 -11.14 -0.86 -25.23
N GLN A 77 -10.82 0.33 -25.75
CA GLN A 77 -9.47 0.91 -25.70
C GLN A 77 -9.15 1.56 -24.34
N SER A 78 -10.12 1.64 -23.44
CA SER A 78 -9.86 2.12 -22.08
C SER A 78 -9.02 1.12 -21.29
N ASN A 79 -8.08 1.62 -20.51
CA ASN A 79 -7.36 0.83 -19.51
C ASN A 79 -8.15 0.69 -18.21
N TYR A 80 -9.24 1.45 -18.04
CA TYR A 80 -10.18 1.21 -16.95
C TYR A 80 -10.99 -0.05 -17.22
N ARG A 81 -11.30 -0.76 -16.14
CA ARG A 81 -12.18 -1.92 -16.10
C ARG A 81 -13.30 -1.61 -15.13
N LEU A 82 -14.53 -1.90 -15.56
CA LEU A 82 -15.71 -1.71 -14.73
C LEU A 82 -16.29 -3.07 -14.35
N MET A 83 -16.90 -3.12 -13.17
CA MET A 83 -17.85 -4.16 -12.81
C MET A 83 -19.13 -3.48 -12.32
N VAL A 84 -20.19 -3.59 -13.10
CA VAL A 84 -21.49 -2.97 -12.86
C VAL A 84 -22.41 -4.04 -12.29
N ASP A 85 -22.78 -3.88 -11.02
CA ASP A 85 -23.64 -4.82 -10.29
C ASP A 85 -23.22 -6.30 -10.42
N GLY A 86 -21.90 -6.54 -10.33
CA GLY A 86 -21.30 -7.88 -10.43
C GLY A 86 -20.97 -8.35 -11.85
N MET A 87 -21.39 -7.62 -12.89
CA MET A 87 -21.04 -7.94 -14.29
C MET A 87 -19.78 -7.18 -14.72
N PRO A 88 -18.67 -7.86 -15.08
CA PRO A 88 -17.48 -7.19 -15.60
C PRO A 88 -17.64 -6.78 -17.07
N GLY A 89 -17.08 -5.63 -17.45
CA GLY A 89 -17.13 -5.14 -18.82
C GLY A 89 -16.69 -3.68 -18.95
N LYS A 90 -16.75 -3.16 -20.18
CA LYS A 90 -16.49 -1.75 -20.49
C LYS A 90 -17.67 -1.08 -21.20
N VAL A 91 -18.59 -1.88 -21.72
CA VAL A 91 -19.85 -1.48 -22.36
C VAL A 91 -20.94 -2.41 -21.86
N PHE A 92 -22.03 -1.82 -21.38
CA PHE A 92 -23.18 -2.50 -20.81
C PHE A 92 -24.44 -1.91 -21.44
N ASN A 93 -25.43 -2.77 -21.68
CA ASN A 93 -26.69 -2.36 -22.29
C ASN A 93 -27.84 -2.80 -21.40
N ASN A 94 -28.90 -1.99 -21.36
CA ASN A 94 -30.10 -2.24 -20.57
C ASN A 94 -29.79 -2.58 -19.10
N VAL A 95 -29.00 -1.73 -18.44
CA VAL A 95 -28.69 -1.91 -17.01
C VAL A 95 -29.91 -1.51 -16.19
N GLU A 96 -30.53 -2.48 -15.55
CA GLU A 96 -31.74 -2.32 -14.75
C GLU A 96 -31.42 -1.69 -13.38
N LEU A 97 -32.23 -0.72 -12.96
CA LEU A 97 -32.09 -0.04 -11.68
C LEU A 97 -33.46 0.32 -11.11
N MET A 98 -33.81 -0.30 -9.97
CA MET A 98 -35.13 -0.15 -9.34
C MET A 98 -35.39 1.27 -8.83
N ALA A 99 -36.67 1.61 -8.67
CA ALA A 99 -37.14 2.85 -8.08
C ALA A 99 -36.55 3.06 -6.68
N LYS A 100 -36.07 4.28 -6.40
CA LYS A 100 -35.46 4.67 -5.12
C LYS A 100 -34.25 3.82 -4.69
N ASP A 101 -33.65 3.08 -5.62
CA ASP A 101 -32.52 2.21 -5.34
C ASP A 101 -31.19 2.76 -5.90
N SER A 102 -30.11 2.02 -5.65
CA SER A 102 -28.77 2.33 -6.11
C SER A 102 -28.02 1.09 -6.57
N MET A 103 -27.19 1.24 -7.58
CA MET A 103 -26.23 0.22 -8.00
C MET A 103 -24.80 0.63 -7.66
N PHE A 104 -23.93 -0.38 -7.51
CA PHE A 104 -22.50 -0.19 -7.39
C PHE A 104 -21.80 -0.40 -8.73
N ILE A 105 -20.87 0.49 -9.03
CA ILE A 105 -19.86 0.31 -10.06
C ILE A 105 -18.50 0.22 -9.36
N PHE A 106 -17.83 -0.90 -9.58
CA PHE A 106 -16.44 -1.09 -9.17
C PHE A 106 -15.51 -0.70 -10.32
N ILE A 107 -14.47 0.06 -10.03
CA ILE A 107 -13.59 0.69 -11.01
C ILE A 107 -12.15 0.36 -10.64
N GLU A 108 -11.39 -0.18 -11.58
CA GLU A 108 -9.95 -0.38 -11.44
C GLU A 108 -9.24 -0.08 -12.76
N THR A 109 -7.93 0.10 -12.73
CA THR A 109 -7.13 0.38 -13.92
C THR A 109 -5.78 -0.30 -13.88
N THR A 110 -5.17 -0.49 -15.04
CA THR A 110 -3.76 -0.88 -15.17
C THR A 110 -3.23 -0.14 -16.38
N VAL A 111 -2.34 0.82 -16.17
CA VAL A 111 -1.93 1.77 -17.20
C VAL A 111 -0.42 1.70 -17.39
N ASN A 112 0.02 1.64 -18.64
CA ASN A 112 1.41 1.90 -18.98
C ASN A 112 1.63 3.40 -19.08
N ILE A 113 2.72 3.93 -18.53
CA ILE A 113 2.99 5.37 -18.54
C ILE A 113 3.02 5.98 -19.95
N ALA A 114 3.39 5.21 -20.99
CA ALA A 114 3.36 5.68 -22.37
C ALA A 114 1.94 5.99 -22.89
N GLN A 115 0.90 5.56 -22.17
CA GLN A 115 -0.51 5.82 -22.48
C GLN A 115 -1.08 7.00 -21.66
N ALA A 116 -0.34 7.49 -20.66
CA ALA A 116 -0.69 8.70 -19.92
C ALA A 116 -0.31 9.96 -20.71
N ASN A 117 -0.93 11.09 -20.39
CA ASN A 117 -0.53 12.37 -20.96
C ASN A 117 0.90 12.71 -20.50
N PRO A 118 1.86 12.95 -21.42
CA PRO A 118 3.25 13.19 -21.04
C PRO A 118 3.48 14.48 -20.23
N ASP A 119 2.56 15.45 -20.27
CA ASP A 119 2.72 16.74 -19.59
C ASP A 119 2.40 16.68 -18.09
N ASP A 120 1.39 15.89 -17.71
CA ASP A 120 0.88 15.79 -16.33
C ASP A 120 0.86 14.35 -15.79
N PHE A 121 1.24 13.38 -16.61
CA PHE A 121 1.19 11.94 -16.35
C PHE A 121 -0.18 11.41 -15.92
N LEU A 122 -1.26 12.12 -16.30
CA LEU A 122 -2.62 11.70 -16.02
C LEU A 122 -3.14 10.77 -17.14
N TYR A 123 -3.74 9.67 -16.73
CA TYR A 123 -4.63 8.88 -17.56
C TYR A 123 -6.08 9.17 -17.16
N THR A 124 -6.88 9.61 -18.13
CA THR A 124 -8.28 10.00 -17.90
C THR A 124 -9.23 9.28 -18.83
N ASP A 125 -10.46 9.07 -18.37
CA ASP A 125 -11.59 8.58 -19.15
C ASP A 125 -12.90 9.02 -18.50
N GLU A 126 -14.04 8.68 -19.09
CA GLU A 126 -15.36 9.01 -18.56
C GLU A 126 -16.25 7.76 -18.56
N ILE A 127 -17.01 7.55 -17.49
CA ILE A 127 -18.14 6.61 -17.50
C ILE A 127 -19.35 7.38 -18.02
N GLU A 128 -19.83 7.03 -19.21
CA GLU A 128 -20.99 7.63 -19.86
C GLU A 128 -22.25 6.80 -19.61
N PHE A 129 -23.31 7.47 -19.16
CA PHE A 129 -24.65 6.95 -18.96
C PHE A 129 -25.58 7.58 -19.98
N TYR A 130 -26.00 6.79 -20.96
CA TYR A 130 -26.91 7.24 -22.01
C TYR A 130 -28.34 7.18 -21.48
N SER A 131 -29.16 8.13 -21.92
CA SER A 131 -30.58 8.22 -21.60
C SER A 131 -31.33 8.80 -22.81
N SER A 132 -32.66 8.77 -22.77
CA SER A 132 -33.49 9.37 -23.83
C SER A 132 -33.34 10.90 -23.94
N ASN A 133 -32.84 11.58 -22.89
CA ASN A 133 -32.66 13.03 -22.85
C ASN A 133 -31.19 13.49 -22.98
N GLY A 134 -30.26 12.56 -23.21
CA GLY A 134 -28.83 12.88 -23.37
C GLY A 134 -27.91 11.96 -22.58
N ILE A 135 -26.68 12.44 -22.34
CA ILE A 135 -25.61 11.68 -21.68
C ILE A 135 -25.26 12.38 -20.36
N GLN A 136 -25.21 11.60 -19.28
CA GLN A 136 -24.57 12.01 -18.02
C GLN A 136 -23.23 11.26 -17.92
N ASN A 137 -22.22 11.89 -17.35
CA ASN A 137 -20.90 11.28 -17.23
C ASN A 137 -20.29 11.50 -15.84
N VAL A 138 -19.40 10.58 -15.46
CA VAL A 138 -18.54 10.70 -14.29
C VAL A 138 -17.09 10.57 -14.75
N ASN A 139 -16.26 11.55 -14.40
CA ASN A 139 -14.86 11.57 -14.82
C ASN A 139 -14.04 10.54 -14.03
N LEU A 140 -13.10 9.88 -14.70
CA LEU A 140 -12.09 9.02 -14.10
C LEU A 140 -10.72 9.66 -14.30
N VAL A 141 -9.94 9.77 -13.23
CA VAL A 141 -8.61 10.37 -13.27
C VAL A 141 -7.64 9.51 -12.48
N THR A 142 -6.50 9.18 -13.06
CA THR A 142 -5.43 8.42 -12.42
C THR A 142 -4.07 9.02 -12.75
N LEU A 143 -3.26 9.29 -11.74
CA LEU A 143 -1.86 9.67 -11.93
C LEU A 143 -1.01 8.41 -12.14
N VAL A 144 -0.20 8.38 -13.20
CA VAL A 144 0.68 7.25 -13.52
C VAL A 144 2.12 7.66 -13.28
N GLN A 145 2.85 6.89 -12.47
CA GLN A 145 4.24 7.17 -12.15
C GLN A 145 5.16 6.10 -12.73
N ASP A 146 6.28 6.52 -13.34
CA ASP A 146 7.32 5.59 -13.77
C ASP A 146 8.15 5.15 -12.58
N ALA A 147 8.62 3.91 -12.56
CA ALA A 147 9.36 3.36 -11.44
C ALA A 147 10.39 2.32 -11.87
N ILE A 148 11.42 2.14 -11.04
CA ILE A 148 12.38 1.03 -11.17
C ILE A 148 11.87 -0.12 -10.32
N PHE A 149 11.52 -1.24 -10.96
CA PHE A 149 11.05 -2.43 -10.27
C PHE A 149 12.21 -3.39 -10.00
N LEU A 150 12.40 -3.76 -8.74
CA LEU A 150 13.41 -4.73 -8.32
C LEU A 150 12.70 -5.92 -7.68
N TYR A 151 12.93 -7.12 -8.21
CA TYR A 151 12.20 -8.32 -7.81
C TYR A 151 13.02 -9.59 -8.05
N PRO A 152 12.78 -10.67 -7.27
CA PRO A 152 13.42 -11.95 -7.49
C PRO A 152 13.05 -12.52 -8.85
N GLU A 153 14.05 -13.00 -9.58
CA GLU A 153 13.83 -13.61 -10.89
C GLU A 153 13.07 -14.93 -10.76
N ARG A 154 12.42 -15.31 -11.86
CA ARG A 154 11.78 -16.61 -12.01
C ARG A 154 12.56 -17.41 -13.05
N ASN A 155 13.06 -18.58 -12.66
CA ASN A 155 13.78 -19.45 -13.58
C ASN A 155 12.83 -20.14 -14.58
N GLU A 156 13.39 -20.92 -15.52
CA GLU A 156 12.63 -21.61 -16.58
C GLU A 156 11.57 -22.58 -16.02
N GLU A 157 11.82 -23.17 -14.84
CA GLU A 157 10.88 -24.06 -14.15
C GLU A 157 9.82 -23.32 -13.31
N GLY A 158 9.85 -21.99 -13.29
CA GLY A 158 8.88 -21.18 -12.54
C GLY A 158 9.19 -21.03 -11.05
N VAL A 159 10.36 -21.45 -10.59
CA VAL A 159 10.83 -21.26 -9.21
C VAL A 159 11.30 -19.82 -9.04
N ILE A 160 10.79 -19.17 -7.99
CA ILE A 160 11.15 -17.80 -7.64
C ILE A 160 12.47 -17.81 -6.88
N GLU A 161 13.37 -16.88 -7.23
CA GLU A 161 14.62 -16.67 -6.53
C GLU A 161 14.39 -16.44 -5.03
N SER A 162 15.28 -17.04 -4.25
CA SER A 162 15.25 -16.98 -2.81
C SER A 162 16.67 -17.08 -2.28
N LEU A 163 16.92 -16.48 -1.12
CA LEU A 163 18.23 -16.38 -0.53
C LEU A 163 18.28 -17.16 0.79
N PRO A 164 19.41 -17.86 1.08
CA PRO A 164 19.63 -18.42 2.39
C PRO A 164 19.71 -17.33 3.45
N VAL A 165 19.01 -17.54 4.56
CA VAL A 165 19.00 -16.65 5.73
C VAL A 165 19.88 -17.18 6.85
N ASN A 166 20.21 -18.46 6.84
CA ASN A 166 21.06 -19.12 7.82
C ASN A 166 22.11 -20.00 7.14
N GLU A 167 23.22 -20.23 7.83
CA GLU A 167 24.32 -21.09 7.37
C GLU A 167 24.26 -22.48 8.03
N GLY A 168 23.04 -23.02 8.22
CA GLY A 168 22.79 -24.28 8.93
C GLY A 168 22.32 -25.43 8.03
N ASN A 169 22.19 -26.63 8.61
CA ASN A 169 21.74 -27.84 7.91
C ASN A 169 20.26 -27.82 7.48
N GLU A 170 19.44 -26.95 8.09
CA GLU A 170 18.07 -26.65 7.66
C GLU A 170 18.05 -25.25 7.05
N GLU A 171 18.19 -25.18 5.73
CA GLU A 171 18.25 -23.90 5.01
C GLU A 171 16.89 -23.21 5.03
N VAL A 172 16.78 -22.13 5.81
CA VAL A 172 15.63 -21.22 5.76
C VAL A 172 15.87 -20.25 4.61
N ARG A 173 15.02 -20.34 3.59
CA ARG A 173 15.10 -19.49 2.40
C ARG A 173 14.08 -18.36 2.51
N LEU A 174 14.54 -17.15 2.21
CA LEU A 174 13.72 -15.96 2.13
C LEU A 174 13.52 -15.59 0.67
N ARG A 175 12.28 -15.30 0.27
CA ARG A 175 12.00 -14.75 -1.06
C ARG A 175 12.72 -13.41 -1.19
N GLY A 176 13.67 -13.32 -2.12
CA GLY A 176 14.56 -12.17 -2.26
C GLY A 176 15.67 -12.45 -3.26
N PHE A 177 16.48 -11.42 -3.51
CA PHE A 177 17.50 -11.39 -4.56
C PHE A 177 18.66 -10.48 -4.15
N ASN A 178 19.82 -10.71 -4.75
CA ASN A 178 20.99 -9.84 -4.55
C ASN A 178 20.89 -8.63 -5.48
N LEU A 179 21.12 -7.43 -4.95
CA LEU A 179 21.28 -6.24 -5.79
C LEU A 179 22.55 -6.35 -6.63
N ASP A 180 22.43 -6.10 -7.93
CA ASP A 180 23.50 -6.24 -8.91
C ASP A 180 23.87 -4.86 -9.52
N PRO A 181 25.13 -4.39 -9.38
CA PRO A 181 25.56 -3.12 -9.97
C PRO A 181 25.56 -3.12 -11.51
N THR A 182 25.41 -4.27 -12.16
CA THR A 182 25.36 -4.41 -13.62
C THR A 182 23.94 -4.38 -14.19
N GLN A 183 22.91 -4.48 -13.33
CA GLN A 183 21.50 -4.45 -13.72
C GLN A 183 20.89 -3.07 -13.47
N ASN A 184 19.80 -2.74 -14.17
CA ASN A 184 18.97 -1.55 -13.95
C ASN A 184 19.75 -0.22 -13.79
N ASN A 185 20.86 -0.05 -14.52
CA ASN A 185 21.77 1.09 -14.40
C ASN A 185 22.34 1.29 -12.97
N ASN A 186 22.68 0.18 -12.29
CA ASN A 186 23.24 0.06 -10.94
C ASN A 186 22.18 -0.06 -9.82
N GLU A 187 21.83 -1.30 -9.44
CA GLU A 187 20.90 -1.57 -8.35
C GLU A 187 21.46 -1.27 -6.95
N LEU A 188 22.76 -1.01 -6.82
CA LEU A 188 23.42 -0.59 -5.59
C LEU A 188 23.47 0.95 -5.42
N HIS A 189 22.84 1.71 -6.33
CA HIS A 189 22.72 3.16 -6.23
C HIS A 189 21.29 3.62 -6.48
N TRP A 190 20.60 4.02 -5.40
CA TRP A 190 19.22 4.48 -5.46
C TRP A 190 19.15 6.01 -5.50
N THR A 191 18.61 6.55 -6.58
CA THR A 191 18.55 8.00 -6.83
C THR A 191 17.15 8.59 -6.58
N ASN A 192 17.00 9.91 -6.70
CA ASN A 192 15.71 10.59 -6.65
C ASN A 192 15.04 10.77 -8.03
N THR A 193 15.62 10.21 -9.10
CA THR A 193 15.09 10.39 -10.46
C THR A 193 13.82 9.58 -10.70
N LYS A 194 13.76 8.36 -10.16
CA LYS A 194 12.57 7.51 -10.21
C LYS A 194 12.38 6.83 -8.84
N PRO A 195 11.14 6.59 -8.43
CA PRO A 195 10.87 5.71 -7.29
C PRO A 195 11.34 4.28 -7.58
N TYR A 196 11.72 3.58 -6.53
CA TYR A 196 12.03 2.15 -6.55
C TYR A 196 10.86 1.38 -5.95
N VAL A 197 10.43 0.30 -6.61
CA VAL A 197 9.36 -0.59 -6.12
C VAL A 197 9.93 -1.99 -5.94
N ILE A 198 9.94 -2.48 -4.71
CA ILE A 198 10.65 -3.68 -4.28
C ILE A 198 9.66 -4.81 -3.99
N TYR A 199 9.86 -5.96 -4.63
CA TYR A 199 9.16 -7.21 -4.32
C TYR A 199 10.13 -8.24 -3.73
N GLY A 200 9.77 -8.88 -2.61
CA GLY A 200 10.71 -9.73 -1.87
C GLY A 200 11.84 -8.94 -1.20
N TYR A 201 12.83 -9.61 -0.62
CA TYR A 201 13.95 -8.94 0.04
C TYR A 201 15.06 -8.56 -0.94
N ALA A 202 15.15 -7.27 -1.28
CA ALA A 202 16.33 -6.71 -1.92
C ALA A 202 17.52 -6.84 -0.96
N THR A 203 18.61 -7.46 -1.41
CA THR A 203 19.72 -7.80 -0.52
C THR A 203 21.02 -7.17 -0.98
N VAL A 204 21.64 -6.37 -0.12
CA VAL A 204 23.00 -5.86 -0.32
C VAL A 204 23.99 -7.01 -0.08
N PRO A 205 24.75 -7.45 -1.10
CA PRO A 205 25.68 -8.56 -0.94
C PRO A 205 26.87 -8.21 -0.03
N SER A 206 27.47 -9.22 0.60
CA SER A 206 28.69 -9.06 1.40
C SER A 206 29.80 -8.36 0.61
N GLY A 207 30.47 -7.38 1.22
CA GLY A 207 31.52 -6.58 0.58
C GLY A 207 31.01 -5.45 -0.32
N GLN A 208 29.69 -5.34 -0.56
CA GLN A 208 29.08 -4.27 -1.35
C GLN A 208 28.49 -3.17 -0.46
N THR A 209 28.23 -2.02 -1.07
CA THR A 209 27.56 -0.88 -0.42
C THR A 209 26.36 -0.46 -1.25
N LEU A 210 25.18 -0.41 -0.62
CA LEU A 210 24.03 0.27 -1.20
C LEU A 210 24.10 1.75 -0.80
N THR A 211 24.11 2.64 -1.79
CA THR A 211 24.06 4.09 -1.61
C THR A 211 22.69 4.62 -2.02
N VAL A 212 22.06 5.43 -1.16
CA VAL A 212 20.76 6.06 -1.43
C VAL A 212 20.91 7.58 -1.35
N ASP A 213 20.59 8.26 -2.45
CA ASP A 213 20.75 9.70 -2.61
C ASP A 213 19.60 10.49 -1.95
N PRO A 214 19.81 11.79 -1.65
CA PRO A 214 18.76 12.64 -1.12
C PRO A 214 17.52 12.67 -2.01
N GLY A 215 16.34 12.57 -1.40
CA GLY A 215 15.05 12.61 -2.10
C GLY A 215 14.61 11.30 -2.74
N ALA A 216 15.36 10.20 -2.58
CA ALA A 216 14.93 8.90 -3.08
C ALA A 216 13.58 8.44 -2.46
N ARG A 217 12.75 7.77 -3.27
CA ARG A 217 11.46 7.19 -2.87
C ARG A 217 11.51 5.69 -3.08
N VAL A 218 11.33 4.92 -2.01
CA VAL A 218 11.41 3.45 -2.06
C VAL A 218 10.14 2.87 -1.47
N HIS A 219 9.46 2.09 -2.29
CA HIS A 219 8.18 1.48 -2.00
C HIS A 219 8.33 -0.04 -1.93
N PHE A 220 7.88 -0.62 -0.84
CA PHE A 220 8.01 -2.03 -0.55
C PHE A 220 6.64 -2.70 -0.68
N HIS A 221 6.57 -3.76 -1.49
CA HIS A 221 5.38 -4.60 -1.60
C HIS A 221 5.16 -5.43 -0.33
N ALA A 222 3.99 -6.05 -0.20
CA ALA A 222 3.74 -7.06 0.83
C ALA A 222 4.81 -8.16 0.81
N ASP A 223 5.23 -8.60 2.00
CA ASP A 223 6.27 -9.62 2.23
C ASP A 223 7.65 -9.28 1.62
N SER A 224 7.94 -8.00 1.40
CA SER A 224 9.23 -7.49 0.92
C SER A 224 10.03 -6.78 2.02
N GLY A 225 11.27 -6.41 1.72
CA GLY A 225 12.13 -5.64 2.63
C GLY A 225 13.51 -5.39 2.05
N LEU A 226 14.39 -4.82 2.87
CA LEU A 226 15.80 -4.60 2.53
C LEU A 226 16.66 -5.41 3.50
N MET A 227 17.56 -6.25 3.00
CA MET A 227 18.54 -6.97 3.82
C MET A 227 19.95 -6.46 3.53
N VAL A 228 20.72 -6.20 4.58
CA VAL A 228 22.15 -5.87 4.48
C VAL A 228 22.93 -7.03 5.10
N ARG A 229 23.66 -7.78 4.26
CA ARG A 229 24.38 -8.99 4.70
C ARG A 229 25.61 -8.68 5.57
N PRO A 230 26.14 -9.68 6.29
CA PRO A 230 27.43 -9.55 6.98
C PRO A 230 28.51 -9.00 6.05
N GLY A 231 29.26 -7.99 6.49
CA GLY A 231 30.31 -7.32 5.71
C GLY A 231 29.80 -6.39 4.59
N ALA A 232 28.48 -6.22 4.44
CA ALA A 232 27.89 -5.24 3.52
C ALA A 232 27.62 -3.91 4.25
N GLN A 233 27.40 -2.85 3.47
CA GLN A 233 27.14 -1.51 3.99
C GLN A 233 25.86 -0.90 3.41
N LEU A 234 25.13 -0.15 4.23
CA LEU A 234 24.02 0.69 3.82
C LEU A 234 24.33 2.16 4.11
N GLN A 235 24.34 2.98 3.07
CA GLN A 235 24.56 4.41 3.17
C GLN A 235 23.34 5.17 2.63
N ILE A 236 22.63 5.88 3.50
CA ILE A 236 21.48 6.71 3.15
C ILE A 236 21.84 8.16 3.42
N ASN A 237 21.88 8.96 2.37
CA ASN A 237 22.37 10.34 2.38
C ASN A 237 21.22 11.33 2.17
N GLY A 238 20.11 11.20 2.89
CA GLY A 238 19.06 12.21 2.87
C GLY A 238 19.58 13.58 3.33
N THR A 239 18.87 14.65 2.97
CA THR A 239 19.16 15.99 3.51
C THR A 239 17.88 16.69 3.95
N ASP A 240 18.03 17.79 4.67
CA ASP A 240 16.88 18.60 5.07
C ASP A 240 16.15 19.13 3.82
N SER A 241 14.84 19.20 3.94
CA SER A 241 13.95 19.81 2.95
C SER A 241 13.60 21.22 3.41
N ALA A 242 13.19 22.08 2.49
CA ALA A 242 12.65 23.39 2.86
C ALA A 242 11.39 23.22 3.73
N ASP A 243 11.09 24.21 4.58
CA ASP A 243 10.06 24.13 5.61
C ASP A 243 8.72 23.58 5.07
N GLY A 244 8.32 22.40 5.57
CA GLY A 244 7.04 21.74 5.28
C GLY A 244 7.08 20.71 4.14
N GLU A 245 8.15 20.68 3.35
CA GLU A 245 8.33 19.72 2.27
C GLU A 245 9.15 18.51 2.73
N THR A 246 9.03 17.37 2.05
CA THR A 246 9.86 16.17 2.28
C THR A 246 10.74 15.84 1.06
N THR A 247 10.97 16.81 0.18
CA THR A 247 11.56 16.61 -1.16
C THR A 247 12.96 16.00 -1.14
N ASN A 248 13.80 16.35 -0.15
CA ASN A 248 15.18 15.87 -0.04
C ASN A 248 15.36 14.76 1.00
N GLU A 249 14.34 14.51 1.80
CA GLU A 249 14.32 13.37 2.72
C GLU A 249 14.19 12.08 1.91
N VAL A 250 14.85 11.01 2.35
CA VAL A 250 14.62 9.67 1.79
C VAL A 250 13.40 9.05 2.47
N ILE A 251 12.49 8.47 1.70
CA ILE A 251 11.26 7.85 2.24
C ILE A 251 11.20 6.38 1.86
N PHE A 252 11.09 5.52 2.87
CA PHE A 252 10.81 4.09 2.76
C PHE A 252 9.39 3.82 3.28
N GLU A 253 8.49 3.39 2.39
CA GLU A 253 7.11 3.06 2.76
C GLU A 253 6.54 1.92 1.91
N GLY A 254 5.26 1.58 2.09
CA GLY A 254 4.59 0.59 1.25
C GLY A 254 4.33 1.08 -0.18
N ASP A 255 4.07 0.16 -1.11
CA ASP A 255 3.59 0.48 -2.47
C ASP A 255 2.07 0.75 -2.55
N ARG A 256 1.37 0.64 -1.41
CA ARG A 256 -0.03 1.01 -1.21
C ARG A 256 -0.15 2.52 -0.95
N LEU A 257 -0.16 3.30 -2.03
CA LEU A 257 -0.16 4.78 -1.98
C LEU A 257 -1.52 5.40 -1.68
N GLU A 258 -2.53 4.58 -1.36
CA GLU A 258 -3.87 5.07 -1.13
C GLU A 258 -4.00 5.82 0.20
N PRO A 259 -4.78 6.93 0.28
CA PRO A 259 -4.93 7.72 1.50
C PRO A 259 -5.40 6.90 2.71
N GLY A 260 -6.26 5.91 2.51
CA GLY A 260 -6.73 5.01 3.57
C GLY A 260 -5.63 4.09 4.12
N PHE A 261 -4.57 3.87 3.35
CA PHE A 261 -3.43 3.04 3.73
C PHE A 261 -2.22 3.87 4.19
N ALA A 262 -2.23 5.19 4.04
CA ALA A 262 -1.10 6.06 4.38
C ALA A 262 -0.51 5.84 5.79
N GLU A 263 -1.33 5.45 6.75
CA GLU A 263 -0.94 5.19 8.15
C GLU A 263 -1.20 3.74 8.60
N THR A 264 -1.52 2.83 7.66
CA THR A 264 -1.84 1.43 8.00
C THR A 264 -0.56 0.64 8.27
N PRO A 265 -0.34 0.11 9.49
CA PRO A 265 0.91 -0.54 9.86
C PRO A 265 1.06 -1.94 9.26
N GLY A 266 2.30 -2.38 9.01
CA GLY A 266 2.63 -3.75 8.60
C GLY A 266 2.46 -4.05 7.10
N GLN A 267 2.58 -3.05 6.24
CA GLN A 267 2.47 -3.21 4.78
C GLN A 267 3.66 -3.94 4.16
N TRP A 268 4.84 -3.85 4.79
CA TRP A 268 6.07 -4.48 4.34
C TRP A 268 6.93 -4.91 5.53
N GLY A 269 7.98 -5.70 5.28
CA GLY A 269 8.76 -6.38 6.31
C GLY A 269 9.61 -5.44 7.18
N THR A 270 10.86 -5.19 6.76
CA THR A 270 11.83 -4.43 7.56
C THR A 270 13.08 -4.03 6.76
N VAL A 271 13.82 -3.04 7.29
CA VAL A 271 15.25 -2.88 6.99
C VAL A 271 16.04 -3.79 7.94
N TRP A 272 16.49 -4.94 7.42
CA TRP A 272 17.21 -5.96 8.18
C TRP A 272 18.72 -5.79 8.06
N LEU A 273 19.33 -5.28 9.13
CA LEU A 273 20.77 -5.14 9.28
C LEU A 273 21.32 -6.39 9.98
N ARG A 274 21.99 -7.25 9.21
CA ARG A 274 22.53 -8.53 9.72
C ARG A 274 23.84 -8.33 10.46
N GLY A 275 24.17 -9.26 11.35
CA GLY A 275 25.41 -9.24 12.12
C GLY A 275 26.65 -9.01 11.26
N GLY A 276 27.52 -8.08 11.68
CA GLY A 276 28.71 -7.68 10.93
C GLY A 276 28.47 -6.74 9.75
N SER A 277 27.24 -6.28 9.50
CA SER A 277 26.97 -5.15 8.58
C SER A 277 27.24 -3.80 9.25
N THR A 278 27.44 -2.77 8.42
CA THR A 278 27.54 -1.38 8.88
C THR A 278 26.52 -0.50 8.18
N SER A 279 26.01 0.52 8.86
CA SER A 279 25.07 1.46 8.25
C SER A 279 25.29 2.89 8.73
N ASN A 280 25.19 3.83 7.81
CA ASN A 280 25.15 5.27 8.08
C ASN A 280 23.91 5.85 7.40
N ILE A 281 22.94 6.27 8.21
CA ILE A 281 21.62 6.67 7.76
C ILE A 281 21.35 8.09 8.24
N THR A 282 21.17 9.00 7.29
CA THR A 282 20.85 10.42 7.54
C THR A 282 19.53 10.78 6.84
N ASN A 283 18.64 11.50 7.52
CA ASN A 283 17.39 12.05 6.96
C ASN A 283 16.55 11.00 6.23
N LEU A 284 16.14 9.96 6.98
CA LEU A 284 15.29 8.88 6.50
C LEU A 284 13.97 8.87 7.27
N THR A 285 12.86 8.82 6.54
CA THR A 285 11.55 8.46 7.07
C THR A 285 11.20 7.01 6.68
N ILE A 286 10.85 6.19 7.66
CA ILE A 286 10.34 4.83 7.49
C ILE A 286 8.89 4.80 7.96
N LYS A 287 7.97 4.36 7.10
CA LYS A 287 6.54 4.25 7.42
C LYS A 287 6.01 2.84 7.22
N ASN A 288 5.05 2.45 8.06
CA ASN A 288 4.14 1.33 7.83
C ASN A 288 4.80 -0.06 7.75
N ALA A 289 6.03 -0.23 8.23
CA ALA A 289 6.73 -1.51 8.26
C ALA A 289 6.15 -2.47 9.32
N VAL A 290 6.48 -3.75 9.26
CA VAL A 290 6.29 -4.67 10.39
C VAL A 290 7.28 -4.31 11.48
N VAL A 291 8.57 -4.25 11.14
CA VAL A 291 9.62 -3.68 11.98
C VAL A 291 10.33 -2.60 11.17
N GLY A 292 10.46 -1.37 11.67
CA GLY A 292 11.15 -0.31 10.92
C GLY A 292 12.61 -0.68 10.61
N ILE A 293 13.42 -0.82 11.66
CA ILE A 293 14.80 -1.31 11.57
C ILE A 293 14.99 -2.53 12.47
N LEU A 294 15.43 -3.65 11.88
CA LEU A 294 15.86 -4.84 12.59
C LEU A 294 17.39 -4.93 12.56
N ALA A 295 18.05 -4.61 13.67
CA ALA A 295 19.50 -4.77 13.83
C ALA A 295 19.79 -6.06 14.58
N ASP A 296 20.15 -7.12 13.86
CA ASP A 296 20.23 -8.48 14.40
C ASP A 296 21.65 -9.06 14.31
N GLY A 297 22.33 -9.17 15.46
CA GLY A 297 23.68 -9.73 15.59
C GLY A 297 23.76 -11.27 15.61
N ALA A 298 22.63 -11.98 15.57
CA ALA A 298 22.62 -13.43 15.45
C ALA A 298 22.78 -13.89 13.98
N PRO A 299 23.36 -15.07 13.71
CA PRO A 299 24.02 -16.02 14.62
C PRO A 299 25.53 -15.75 14.84
N ALA A 300 26.10 -14.73 14.20
CA ALA A 300 27.55 -14.56 14.07
C ALA A 300 28.28 -14.06 15.35
N ASN A 301 27.56 -13.70 16.41
CA ASN A 301 28.09 -12.89 17.53
C ASN A 301 28.78 -11.58 17.08
N ALA A 302 28.62 -11.20 15.81
CA ALA A 302 29.13 -9.96 15.24
C ALA A 302 28.01 -8.93 15.28
N GLN A 303 28.21 -7.87 16.05
CA GLN A 303 27.21 -6.81 16.20
C GLN A 303 27.10 -6.04 14.87
N PRO A 304 25.89 -5.80 14.32
CA PRO A 304 25.73 -4.77 13.31
C PRO A 304 25.99 -3.40 13.95
N VAL A 305 26.66 -2.51 13.21
CA VAL A 305 26.98 -1.16 13.67
C VAL A 305 26.15 -0.15 12.89
N VAL A 306 25.27 0.56 13.60
CA VAL A 306 24.25 1.43 13.01
C VAL A 306 24.44 2.86 13.51
N ALA A 307 24.69 3.80 12.60
CA ALA A 307 24.66 5.22 12.86
C ALA A 307 23.38 5.83 12.26
N LEU A 308 22.60 6.50 13.10
CA LEU A 308 21.33 7.14 12.73
C LEU A 308 21.40 8.64 13.05
N ASN A 309 21.11 9.48 12.06
CA ASN A 309 21.00 10.92 12.23
C ASN A 309 19.70 11.42 11.57
N ASN A 310 18.85 12.12 12.32
CA ASN A 310 17.60 12.68 11.79
C ASN A 310 16.69 11.61 11.13
N VAL A 311 16.40 10.53 11.87
CA VAL A 311 15.62 9.39 11.36
C VAL A 311 14.26 9.34 12.02
N GLN A 312 13.22 9.17 11.22
CA GLN A 312 11.83 9.11 11.64
C GLN A 312 11.24 7.73 11.32
N ILE A 313 10.57 7.10 12.29
CA ILE A 313 9.97 5.78 12.12
C ILE A 313 8.54 5.80 12.66
N TYR A 314 7.58 5.50 11.77
CA TYR A 314 6.16 5.64 12.05
C TYR A 314 5.35 4.38 11.70
N ASN A 315 4.31 4.13 12.49
CA ASN A 315 3.26 3.14 12.22
C ASN A 315 3.79 1.72 12.01
N SER A 316 4.65 1.24 12.90
CA SER A 316 5.15 -0.15 12.81
C SER A 316 4.15 -1.14 13.43
N SER A 317 3.84 -2.24 12.76
CA SER A 317 2.89 -3.23 13.33
C SER A 317 3.49 -4.03 14.49
N ASN A 318 4.83 -4.14 14.56
CA ASN A 318 5.58 -4.73 15.66
C ASN A 318 6.40 -3.67 16.39
N SER A 319 7.53 -3.25 15.82
CA SER A 319 8.47 -2.34 16.51
C SER A 319 9.06 -1.29 15.57
N GLY A 320 9.31 -0.09 16.07
CA GLY A 320 10.03 0.92 15.29
C GLY A 320 11.48 0.51 15.05
N ILE A 321 12.22 0.28 16.14
CA ILE A 321 13.54 -0.36 16.10
C ILE A 321 13.53 -1.60 16.99
N LEU A 322 13.92 -2.73 16.41
CA LEU A 322 14.21 -3.96 17.14
C LEU A 322 15.71 -4.26 17.01
N ALA A 323 16.40 -4.16 18.13
CA ALA A 323 17.83 -4.39 18.24
C ALA A 323 18.12 -5.66 19.04
N ARG A 324 18.97 -6.52 18.50
CA ARG A 324 19.42 -7.78 19.10
C ARG A 324 20.94 -7.84 19.02
N ASN A 325 21.62 -7.68 20.16
CA ASN A 325 23.08 -7.69 20.22
C ASN A 325 23.72 -6.79 19.14
N SER A 326 23.45 -5.49 19.18
CA SER A 326 23.92 -4.53 18.16
C SER A 326 24.56 -3.29 18.78
N VAL A 327 25.20 -2.47 17.94
CA VAL A 327 25.71 -1.15 18.31
C VAL A 327 24.89 -0.09 17.57
N ILE A 328 24.15 0.74 18.29
CA ILE A 328 23.38 1.85 17.70
C ILE A 328 23.83 3.17 18.31
N ASN A 329 24.27 4.09 17.45
CA ASN A 329 24.51 5.49 17.77
C ASN A 329 23.49 6.34 17.02
N ALA A 330 22.50 6.86 17.75
CA ALA A 330 21.39 7.61 17.20
C ALA A 330 21.35 9.04 17.74
N GLN A 331 21.11 9.99 16.84
CA GLN A 331 20.92 11.39 17.18
C GLN A 331 19.71 11.96 16.43
N ASN A 332 18.88 12.73 17.14
CA ASN A 332 17.71 13.38 16.58
C ASN A 332 16.75 12.40 15.89
N ILE A 333 16.39 11.30 16.55
CA ILE A 333 15.45 10.34 15.98
C ILE A 333 14.06 10.50 16.58
N ALA A 334 13.03 10.18 15.79
CA ALA A 334 11.64 10.12 16.23
C ALA A 334 11.08 8.72 15.93
N ILE A 335 10.55 8.04 16.95
CA ILE A 335 9.87 6.76 16.78
C ILE A 335 8.47 6.87 17.36
N ASN A 336 7.44 6.55 16.57
CA ASN A 336 6.04 6.62 17.02
C ASN A 336 5.15 5.49 16.48
N LYS A 337 4.06 5.22 17.21
CA LYS A 337 2.96 4.31 16.87
C LYS A 337 3.46 2.92 16.51
N SER A 338 3.85 2.14 17.52
CA SER A 338 4.31 0.76 17.33
C SER A 338 3.41 -0.25 18.05
N GLY A 339 3.02 -1.33 17.37
CA GLY A 339 2.04 -2.30 17.88
C GLY A 339 2.53 -3.16 19.05
N VAL A 340 3.84 -3.30 19.26
CA VAL A 340 4.45 -4.01 20.39
C VAL A 340 5.33 -3.04 21.19
N ALA A 341 6.42 -2.55 20.60
CA ALA A 341 7.38 -1.67 21.26
C ALA A 341 7.95 -0.61 20.30
N SER A 342 7.97 0.68 20.66
CA SER A 342 8.60 1.67 19.78
C SER A 342 10.10 1.44 19.66
N LEU A 343 10.79 1.23 20.79
CA LEU A 343 12.17 0.78 20.82
C LEU A 343 12.30 -0.51 21.63
N ALA A 344 12.79 -1.58 21.01
CA ALA A 344 13.06 -2.86 21.65
C ALA A 344 14.55 -3.19 21.58
N LEU A 345 15.21 -3.23 22.75
CA LEU A 345 16.62 -3.55 22.90
C LEU A 345 16.76 -4.89 23.62
N THR A 346 17.26 -5.91 22.92
CA THR A 346 17.23 -7.29 23.39
C THR A 346 18.58 -7.98 23.16
N ALA A 347 18.84 -9.08 23.87
CA ALA A 347 20.02 -9.93 23.67
C ALA A 347 21.40 -9.21 23.82
N GLY A 348 21.44 -8.05 24.49
CA GLY A 348 22.66 -7.26 24.73
C GLY A 348 22.90 -6.16 23.69
N GLY A 349 24.04 -5.49 23.78
CA GLY A 349 24.44 -4.43 22.84
C GLY A 349 24.84 -3.11 23.49
N THR A 350 25.24 -2.15 22.67
CA THR A 350 25.62 -0.79 23.07
C THR A 350 24.76 0.22 22.34
N TYR A 351 24.01 1.02 23.11
CA TYR A 351 22.99 1.91 22.56
C TYR A 351 23.16 3.34 23.10
N ASN A 352 23.26 4.31 22.19
CA ASN A 352 23.42 5.71 22.52
C ASN A 352 22.39 6.54 21.75
N PHE A 353 21.49 7.20 22.47
CA PHE A 353 20.43 8.03 21.89
C PHE A 353 20.59 9.48 22.39
N LYS A 354 20.70 10.43 21.46
CA LYS A 354 20.82 11.87 21.74
C LYS A 354 19.67 12.62 21.10
N TYR A 355 19.07 13.58 21.81
CA TYR A 355 18.01 14.45 21.28
C TYR A 355 16.87 13.66 20.62
N SER A 356 16.52 12.51 21.19
CA SER A 356 15.62 11.53 20.55
C SER A 356 14.25 11.51 21.22
N THR A 357 13.20 11.43 20.40
CA THR A 357 11.82 11.30 20.85
C THR A 357 11.32 9.88 20.58
N ILE A 358 11.03 9.13 21.64
CA ILE A 358 10.43 7.80 21.54
C ILE A 358 9.07 7.89 22.22
N ALA A 359 8.02 7.74 21.42
CA ALA A 359 6.65 7.90 21.87
C ALA A 359 5.80 6.76 21.32
N ASN A 360 4.73 6.38 22.04
CA ASN A 360 3.80 5.40 21.51
C ASN A 360 2.36 5.82 21.82
N TYR A 361 1.78 6.63 20.94
CA TYR A 361 0.41 7.12 21.06
C TYR A 361 -0.51 6.36 20.09
N ILE A 362 -1.01 5.19 20.52
CA ILE A 362 -2.02 4.43 19.76
C ILE A 362 -3.34 4.48 20.52
N ASN A 363 -4.39 4.94 19.85
CA ASN A 363 -5.73 5.04 20.42
C ASN A 363 -6.50 3.71 20.20
N SER A 364 -6.04 2.61 20.81
CA SER A 364 -6.71 1.30 20.73
C SER A 364 -7.31 0.89 22.08
N ARG A 365 -8.47 0.22 22.05
CA ARG A 365 -9.17 -0.28 23.26
C ARG A 365 -8.56 -1.57 23.83
N ARG A 366 -7.42 -2.06 23.30
CA ARG A 366 -6.72 -3.26 23.80
C ARG A 366 -5.19 -3.15 23.66
N LYS A 367 -4.54 -3.52 24.78
CA LYS A 367 -3.14 -3.91 25.06
C LYS A 367 -2.13 -2.81 25.44
N GLU A 368 -1.30 -3.22 26.40
CA GLU A 368 -0.10 -2.56 26.93
C GLU A 368 0.92 -2.37 25.80
N ASN A 369 0.82 -1.24 25.09
CA ASN A 369 1.81 -0.89 24.07
C ASN A 369 3.04 -0.31 24.76
N ILE A 370 4.20 -0.92 24.53
CA ILE A 370 5.43 -0.56 25.21
C ILE A 370 6.08 0.60 24.43
N THR A 371 6.55 1.63 25.13
CA THR A 371 7.35 2.69 24.49
C THR A 371 8.81 2.25 24.37
N LEU A 372 9.37 1.72 25.46
CA LEU A 372 10.74 1.20 25.53
C LEU A 372 10.75 -0.18 26.19
N GLN A 373 11.28 -1.18 25.48
CA GLN A 373 11.51 -2.53 25.99
C GLN A 373 13.01 -2.81 26.06
N VAL A 374 13.49 -3.23 27.22
CA VAL A 374 14.90 -3.63 27.44
C VAL A 374 14.92 -5.02 28.06
N LEU A 375 15.48 -6.01 27.33
CA LEU A 375 15.53 -7.41 27.77
C LEU A 375 16.92 -8.00 27.56
N SER A 376 17.79 -7.85 28.56
CA SER A 376 19.08 -8.53 28.66
C SER A 376 19.72 -8.26 30.02
N TYR A 377 20.65 -9.12 30.45
CA TYR A 377 21.49 -8.90 31.62
C TYR A 377 22.71 -7.99 31.34
N MET A 378 22.99 -7.64 30.08
CA MET A 378 24.17 -6.86 29.68
C MET A 378 23.84 -5.88 28.54
N ILE A 379 23.19 -4.77 28.88
CA ILE A 379 22.92 -3.64 27.96
C ILE A 379 23.57 -2.38 28.51
N ILE A 380 24.35 -1.69 27.67
CA ILE A 380 24.86 -0.36 27.97
C ILE A 380 24.02 0.65 27.19
N MET A 381 23.27 1.49 27.89
CA MET A 381 22.35 2.46 27.30
C MET A 381 22.59 3.86 27.87
N LYS A 382 22.66 4.87 27.01
CA LYS A 382 22.76 6.29 27.40
C LYS A 382 21.73 7.12 26.63
N PHE A 383 20.98 7.94 27.36
CA PHE A 383 20.10 8.97 26.81
C PHE A 383 20.65 10.35 27.17
N TRP A 384 20.68 11.23 26.17
CA TRP A 384 21.02 12.64 26.34
C TRP A 384 19.84 13.45 25.82
N ILE A 385 19.24 14.26 26.70
CA ILE A 385 18.10 15.13 26.39
C ILE A 385 18.60 16.42 25.75
#